data_AF-A0A942BVI6-F1
#
_entry.id   AF-A0A942BVI6-F1
#
_cell.length_a   1.000
_cell.length_b   1.000
_cell.length_c   1.000
_cell.angle_alpha   90.00
_cell.angle_beta   90.00
_cell.angle_gamma   90.00
#
_symmetry.space_group_name_H-M   'P 1'
#
loop_
_entity.id
_entity.type
_entity.pdbx_description
1 polymer ?
#
loop_
_entity_poly.entity_id
_entity_poly.type
_entity_poly.pdbx_seq_one_letter_code
_entity_poly.pdbx_strand_id
1 'polypeptide(L)'
;MSDDFDETILEDEERFKKRFRRIERPGFIDKAIKDHKNRITIYLDRDVIEHFKSEAEKSRVGYQTLINQTLRASIRDVDESDLLEKLLKDKRALKRLKTSLETV
;
A
#
# COMPACT_ATOMS: atom_id res chain seq x y z
N MET A 1 -11.73 -12.00 36.38
CA MET A 1 -12.15 -10.68 36.91
C MET A 1 -11.02 -9.73 36.61
N SER A 2 -11.34 -8.75 35.76
CA SER A 2 -10.63 -7.48 35.52
C SER A 2 -9.11 -7.56 35.27
N ASP A 3 -8.75 -7.67 33.99
CA ASP A 3 -7.51 -7.05 33.50
C ASP A 3 -7.66 -5.53 33.70
N ASP A 4 -6.87 -4.98 34.61
CA ASP A 4 -6.72 -3.54 34.83
C ASP A 4 -6.11 -2.90 33.57
N PHE A 5 -6.97 -2.63 32.58
CA PHE A 5 -6.67 -1.61 31.58
C PHE A 5 -6.67 -0.27 32.30
N ASP A 6 -5.46 0.21 32.59
CA ASP A 6 -5.21 1.49 33.23
C ASP A 6 -5.80 2.62 32.37
N GLU A 7 -7.02 3.04 32.74
CA GLU A 7 -7.84 4.06 32.07
C GLU A 7 -7.17 5.46 32.12
N THR A 8 -6.09 5.61 32.90
CA THR A 8 -5.28 6.82 33.00
C THR A 8 -4.41 7.10 31.77
N ILE A 9 -4.22 6.12 30.87
CA ILE A 9 -3.42 6.31 29.64
C ILE A 9 -4.10 7.32 28.67
N LEU A 10 -5.40 7.54 28.82
CA LEU A 10 -6.20 8.47 28.00
C LEU A 10 -6.30 9.89 28.59
N GLU A 11 -6.07 10.08 29.88
CA GLU A 11 -6.27 11.39 30.54
C GLU A 11 -5.14 12.40 30.22
N ASP A 12 -3.95 11.91 29.89
CA ASP A 12 -2.81 12.73 29.49
C ASP A 12 -2.77 12.90 27.96
N GLU A 13 -3.84 13.45 27.36
CA GLU A 13 -3.87 13.87 25.95
C GLU A 13 -2.61 14.69 25.59
N GLU A 14 -2.13 15.53 26.52
CA GLU A 14 -0.95 16.35 26.35
C GLU A 14 0.35 15.54 26.30
N ARG A 15 0.51 14.47 27.11
CA ARG A 15 1.69 13.59 27.02
C ARG A 15 1.65 12.72 25.78
N PHE A 16 0.46 12.24 25.41
CA PHE A 16 0.25 11.52 24.17
C PHE A 16 0.65 12.40 22.97
N LYS A 17 0.12 13.64 22.90
CA LYS A 17 0.51 14.65 21.90
C LYS A 17 2.01 15.03 21.97
N LYS A 18 2.65 15.00 23.15
CA LYS A 18 4.10 15.29 23.30
C LYS A 18 5.00 14.19 22.75
N ARG A 19 4.65 12.91 22.89
CA ARG A 19 5.43 11.80 22.29
C ARG A 19 5.20 11.67 20.79
N PHE A 20 4.01 12.07 20.33
CA PHE A 20 3.69 12.28 18.92
C PHE A 20 3.91 13.73 18.47
N ARG A 21 4.79 14.49 19.14
CA ARG A 21 5.47 15.62 18.49
C ARG A 21 6.31 14.99 17.40
N ARG A 22 5.64 14.74 16.28
CA ARG A 22 6.14 14.70 14.92
C ARG A 22 7.46 15.43 14.96
N ILE A 23 8.58 14.69 14.96
CA ILE A 23 9.91 15.24 14.66
C ILE A 23 9.63 16.34 13.67
N GLU A 24 9.86 17.61 14.01
CA GLU A 24 9.50 18.72 13.14
C GLU A 24 10.24 18.47 11.84
N ARG A 25 9.51 17.89 10.89
CA ARG A 25 10.08 17.42 9.64
C ARG A 25 10.42 18.72 8.94
N PRO A 26 11.68 18.93 8.57
CA PRO A 26 12.05 20.19 7.98
C PRO A 26 11.21 20.42 6.73
N GLY A 27 10.65 21.63 6.59
CA GLY A 27 9.56 21.93 5.65
C GLY A 27 9.84 21.65 4.16
N PHE A 28 11.10 21.37 3.80
CA PHE A 28 11.45 20.88 2.47
C PHE A 28 10.87 19.48 2.17
N ILE A 29 10.72 18.63 3.19
CA ILE A 29 10.13 17.30 3.05
C ILE A 29 8.62 17.40 2.79
N ASP A 30 7.93 18.32 3.45
CA ASP A 30 6.49 18.52 3.26
C ASP A 30 6.16 19.02 1.84
N LYS A 31 7.02 19.87 1.25
CA LYS A 31 6.89 20.32 -0.14
C LYS A 31 7.03 19.15 -1.13
N ALA A 32 8.06 18.32 -0.99
CA ALA A 32 8.27 17.16 -1.85
C ALA A 32 7.16 16.10 -1.71
N ILE A 33 6.67 15.88 -0.48
CA ILE A 33 5.55 14.95 -0.24
C ILE A 33 4.26 15.47 -0.88
N LYS A 34 4.03 16.79 -0.85
CA LYS A 34 2.85 17.42 -1.46
C LYS A 34 2.84 17.26 -2.98
N ASP A 35 3.97 17.41 -3.65
CA ASP A 35 4.06 17.28 -5.11
C ASP A 35 3.81 15.83 -5.59
N HIS A 36 3.98 14.83 -4.72
CA HIS A 36 3.78 13.41 -5.06
C HIS A 36 2.49 12.80 -4.49
N LYS A 37 1.65 13.58 -3.81
CA LYS A 37 0.40 13.09 -3.20
C LYS A 37 -0.78 13.98 -3.56
N ASN A 38 -1.70 13.42 -4.33
CA ASN A 38 -2.98 14.06 -4.62
C ASN A 38 -4.01 13.73 -3.54
N ARG A 39 -4.70 14.75 -3.02
CA ARG A 39 -5.87 14.55 -2.15
C ARG A 39 -7.06 14.18 -3.04
N ILE A 40 -7.55 12.96 -2.90
CA ILE A 40 -8.75 12.49 -3.57
C ILE A 40 -9.86 12.29 -2.55
N THR A 41 -11.10 12.56 -2.95
CA THR A 41 -12.29 12.20 -2.18
C THR A 41 -13.02 11.11 -2.96
N ILE A 42 -13.03 9.91 -2.39
CA ILE A 42 -13.67 8.73 -2.98
C ILE A 42 -14.52 8.06 -1.92
N TYR A 43 -15.62 7.43 -2.34
CA TYR A 43 -16.32 6.48 -1.49
C TYR A 43 -15.63 5.12 -1.62
N LEU A 44 -15.30 4.53 -0.48
CA LEU A 44 -14.80 3.17 -0.39
C LEU A 44 -15.76 2.38 0.49
N ASP A 45 -15.92 1.11 0.16
CA ASP A 45 -16.78 0.22 0.93
C ASP A 45 -16.22 0.02 2.35
N ARG A 46 -17.15 -0.18 3.29
CA ARG A 46 -16.84 -0.25 4.72
C ARG A 46 -15.93 -1.45 5.04
N ASP A 47 -16.24 -2.59 4.44
CA ASP A 47 -15.50 -3.85 4.59
C ASP A 47 -14.05 -3.72 4.10
N VAL A 48 -13.84 -3.02 2.98
CA VAL A 48 -12.51 -2.72 2.45
C VAL A 48 -11.71 -1.89 3.48
N ILE A 49 -12.29 -0.81 4.01
CA ILE A 49 -11.61 0.02 5.01
C ILE A 49 -11.30 -0.79 6.28
N GLU A 50 -12.23 -1.61 6.75
CA GLU A 50 -12.05 -2.45 7.94
C GLU A 50 -10.93 -3.48 7.75
N HIS A 51 -10.87 -4.12 6.57
CA HIS A 51 -9.80 -5.05 6.22
C HIS A 51 -8.43 -4.37 6.24
N PHE A 52 -8.28 -3.26 5.50
CA PHE A 52 -7.02 -2.51 5.44
C PHE A 52 -6.61 -1.94 6.80
N LYS A 53 -7.57 -1.62 7.67
CA LYS A 53 -7.30 -1.16 9.04
C LYS A 53 -6.75 -2.30 9.92
N SER A 54 -7.36 -3.49 9.86
CA SER A 54 -6.88 -4.65 10.60
C SER A 54 -5.47 -5.09 10.15
N GLU A 55 -5.20 -5.05 8.84
CA GLU A 55 -3.86 -5.36 8.32
C GLU A 55 -2.81 -4.29 8.67
N ALA A 56 -3.22 -3.01 8.69
CA ALA A 56 -2.38 -1.90 9.14
C ALA A 56 -1.95 -2.03 10.61
N GLU A 57 -2.87 -2.45 11.49
CA GLU A 57 -2.58 -2.70 12.90
C GLU A 57 -1.54 -3.82 13.09
N LYS A 58 -1.66 -4.90 12.31
CA LYS A 58 -0.71 -6.03 12.33
C LYS A 58 0.68 -5.63 11.81
N SER A 59 0.71 -4.85 10.74
CA SER A 59 1.96 -4.45 10.06
C SER A 59 2.63 -3.20 10.67
N ARG A 60 1.96 -2.50 11.60
CA ARG A 60 2.36 -1.17 12.12
C ARG A 60 2.60 -0.13 11.02
N VAL A 61 1.99 -0.32 9.86
CA VAL A 61 2.03 0.60 8.73
C VAL A 61 0.65 1.29 8.62
N GLY A 62 0.61 2.57 8.27
CA GLY A 62 -0.68 3.26 8.11
C GLY A 62 -1.54 2.66 6.99
N TYR A 63 -2.85 2.54 7.21
CA TYR A 63 -3.79 1.96 6.23
C TYR A 63 -3.71 2.62 4.84
N GLN A 64 -3.48 3.93 4.78
CA GLN A 64 -3.31 4.65 3.50
C GLN A 64 -2.09 4.14 2.71
N THR A 65 -1.00 3.80 3.40
CA THR A 65 0.20 3.25 2.76
C THR A 65 -0.09 1.85 2.21
N LEU A 66 -0.82 1.02 2.98
CA LEU A 66 -1.20 -0.32 2.55
C LEU A 66 -2.08 -0.27 1.30
N ILE A 67 -3.13 0.58 1.32
CA ILE A 67 -4.00 0.80 0.15
C ILE A 67 -3.17 1.21 -1.07
N ASN A 68 -2.28 2.19 -0.92
CA ASN A 68 -1.42 2.62 -2.04
C ASN A 68 -0.48 1.52 -2.54
N GLN A 69 0.05 0.67 -1.66
CA GLN A 69 0.88 -0.46 -2.05
C GLN A 69 0.08 -1.48 -2.85
N THR A 70 -1.12 -1.84 -2.39
CA THR A 70 -2.02 -2.75 -3.09
C THR A 70 -2.43 -2.20 -4.46
N LEU A 71 -2.80 -0.92 -4.54
CA LEU A 71 -3.11 -0.27 -5.82
C LEU A 71 -1.91 -0.24 -6.78
N ARG A 72 -0.69 -0.06 -6.27
CA ARG A 72 0.54 -0.13 -7.09
C ARG A 72 0.88 -1.55 -7.51
N ALA A 73 0.49 -2.56 -6.74
CA ALA A 73 0.65 -3.96 -7.13
C ALA A 73 -0.34 -4.30 -8.25
N SER A 74 -1.61 -3.94 -8.09
CA SER A 74 -2.63 -4.20 -9.10
C SER A 74 -2.35 -3.53 -10.45
N ILE A 75 -1.77 -2.32 -10.47
CA ILE A 75 -1.36 -1.66 -11.73
C ILE A 75 -0.27 -2.48 -12.43
N ARG A 76 0.72 -2.98 -11.67
CA ARG A 76 1.82 -3.79 -12.24
C ARG A 76 1.32 -5.13 -12.76
N ASP A 77 0.38 -5.77 -12.07
CA ASP A 77 -0.20 -7.04 -12.50
C ASP A 77 -0.98 -6.87 -13.82
N VAL A 78 -1.65 -5.73 -14.01
CA VAL A 78 -2.30 -5.38 -15.29
C VAL A 78 -1.24 -5.25 -16.40
N ASP A 79 -0.15 -4.52 -16.15
CA ASP A 79 0.95 -4.40 -17.13
C ASP A 79 1.58 -5.77 -17.47
N GLU A 80 1.78 -6.65 -16.48
CA GLU A 80 2.33 -7.98 -16.70
C GLU A 80 1.38 -8.88 -17.49
N SER A 81 0.07 -8.83 -17.20
CA SER A 81 -0.94 -9.56 -17.97
C SER A 81 -1.00 -9.10 -19.42
N ASP A 82 -0.89 -7.79 -19.67
CA ASP A 82 -0.83 -7.21 -21.01
C ASP A 82 0.44 -7.61 -21.78
N LEU A 83 1.58 -7.70 -21.07
CA LEU A 83 2.84 -8.17 -21.64
C LEU A 83 2.78 -9.65 -22.00
N LEU A 84 2.22 -10.49 -21.12
CA LEU A 84 1.96 -11.91 -21.37
C LEU A 84 1.03 -12.11 -22.56
N GLU A 85 -0.05 -11.35 -22.64
CA GLU A 85 -0.96 -11.39 -23.80
C GLU A 85 -0.25 -11.02 -25.09
N LYS A 86 0.59 -9.97 -25.09
CA LYS A 86 1.36 -9.58 -26.27
C LYS A 86 2.35 -10.65 -26.70
N LEU A 87 3.04 -11.28 -25.74
CA LEU A 87 3.97 -12.38 -26.00
C LEU A 87 3.25 -13.62 -26.56
N LEU A 88 2.08 -13.97 -26.02
CA LEU A 88 1.27 -15.08 -26.50
C LEU A 88 0.65 -14.81 -27.89
N LYS A 89 0.31 -13.56 -28.20
CA LYS A 89 -0.19 -13.16 -29.52
C LYS A 89 0.90 -13.16 -30.59
N ASP A 90 2.17 -13.01 -30.20
CA ASP A 90 3.29 -13.06 -31.14
C ASP A 90 3.65 -14.50 -31.55
N LYS A 91 3.02 -14.95 -32.65
CA LYS A 91 3.25 -16.27 -33.27
C LYS A 91 4.72 -16.52 -33.61
N ARG A 92 5.53 -15.48 -33.87
CA ARG A 92 6.96 -15.64 -34.21
C ARG A 92 7.78 -15.98 -32.96
N ALA A 93 7.46 -15.36 -31.83
CA ALA A 93 8.08 -15.65 -30.54
C ALA A 93 7.78 -17.09 -30.11
N LEU A 94 6.52 -17.52 -30.21
CA LEU A 94 6.11 -18.90 -29.93
C LEU A 94 6.81 -19.92 -30.81
N LYS A 95 6.99 -19.63 -32.10
CA LYS A 95 7.70 -20.53 -33.03
C LYS A 95 9.16 -20.70 -32.63
N ARG A 96 9.85 -19.63 -32.22
CA ARG A 96 11.26 -19.69 -31.76
C ARG A 96 11.41 -20.46 -30.44
N LEU A 97 10.51 -20.23 -29.49
CA LEU A 97 10.46 -20.97 -28.22
C LEU A 97 10.26 -22.47 -28.46
N LYS A 98 9.32 -22.81 -29.35
CA LYS A 98 9.10 -24.21 -29.75
C LYS A 98 10.35 -24.84 -30.35
N THR A 99 11.00 -24.16 -31.29
CA THR A 99 12.23 -24.69 -31.90
C THR A 99 13.35 -24.89 -30.88
N SER A 100 13.50 -23.98 -29.92
CA SER A 100 14.51 -24.10 -28.86
C SER A 100 14.24 -25.27 -27.89
N LEU A 101 12.97 -25.58 -27.63
CA LEU A 101 12.56 -26.71 -26.78
C LEU A 101 12.67 -28.06 -27.52
N GLU A 102 12.46 -28.09 -28.83
CA GLU A 102 12.63 -29.30 -29.65
C GLU A 102 14.11 -29.66 -29.89
N THR A 103 15.02 -28.71 -29.69
CA THR A 103 16.48 -28.92 -29.80
C THR A 103 17.18 -29.34 -28.51
N VAL A 104 16.49 -29.37 -27.36
CA VAL A 104 16.99 -29.83 -26.06
C VAL A 104 16.47 -31.24 -25.78
#